data_AF-T0YAL0-F1
#
_entry.id   AF-T0YAL0-F1
#
_cell.length_a   1.000
_cell.length_b   1.000
_cell.length_c   1.000
_cell.angle_alpha   90.00
_cell.angle_beta   90.00
_cell.angle_gamma   90.00
#
_symmetry.space_group_name_H-M   'P 1'
#
loop_
_entity.id
_entity.type
_entity.pdbx_description
1 polymer ?
#
loop_
_entity_poly.entity_id
_entity_poly.type
_entity_poly.pdbx_seq_one_letter_code
_entity_poly.pdbx_strand_id
1 'polypeptide(L)' 'MHRLHFPSLLVASRDDPYCSVARAAAFSSAWGSDIAWVGEAGHINADTGFGPWPEGERMLLDFCAHVQG' A
#
# COMPACT_ATOMS: atom_id res chain seq x y z
N MET A 1 18.00 -1.21 -0.18
CA MET A 1 16.77 -0.98 0.61
C MET A 1 16.89 -1.81 1.87
N HIS A 2 16.45 -1.28 3.01
CA HIS A 2 16.56 -1.93 4.31
C HIS A 2 15.20 -1.97 5.00
N ARG A 3 15.04 -2.93 5.91
CA ARG A 3 13.83 -3.11 6.69
C ARG A 3 13.53 -1.84 7.50
N LEU A 4 12.27 -1.44 7.55
CA LEU A 4 11.83 -0.33 8.39
C LEU A 4 11.82 -0.76 9.86
N HIS A 5 12.19 0.14 10.76
CA HIS A 5 12.27 -0.13 12.20
C HIS A 5 10.92 0.04 12.93
N PHE A 6 9.82 0.05 12.18
CA PHE A 6 8.46 0.19 12.67
C PHE A 6 7.51 -0.64 11.80
N PRO A 7 6.35 -1.07 12.33
CA PRO A 7 5.32 -1.71 11.53
C PRO A 7 4.95 -0.83 10.34
N SER A 8 4.74 -1.43 9.17
CA SER A 8 4.39 -0.68 7.95
C SER A 8 3.50 -1.51 7.02
N LEU A 9 2.63 -0.82 6.30
CA LEU A 9 1.74 -1.36 5.28
C LEU A 9 2.00 -0.64 3.95
N LEU A 10 2.33 -1.38 2.89
CA LEU A 10 2.42 -0.88 1.53
C LEU A 10 1.08 -1.11 0.82
N VAL A 11 0.43 -0.03 0.38
CA VAL A 11 -0.76 -0.13 -0.47
C VAL A 11 -0.35 0.02 -1.93
N ALA A 12 -0.72 -0.93 -2.79
CA ALA A 12 -0.24 -0.99 -4.17
C ALA A 12 -1.32 -1.43 -5.17
N SER A 13 -1.22 -0.92 -6.39
CA SER A 13 -2.04 -1.31 -7.53
C SER A 13 -1.32 -2.34 -8.41
N ARG A 14 -2.08 -3.17 -9.12
CA ARG A 14 -1.55 -4.17 -10.07
C ARG A 14 -1.29 -3.64 -11.47
N ASP A 15 -1.87 -2.49 -11.81
CA ASP A 15 -1.77 -1.82 -13.10
C ASP A 15 -1.15 -0.41 -12.98
N ASP A 16 -0.38 -0.14 -11.92
CA ASP A 16 0.33 1.13 -11.76
C ASP A 16 1.37 1.32 -12.88
N PRO A 17 1.26 2.37 -13.73
CA PRO A 17 2.19 2.61 -14.83
C PRO A 17 3.61 2.95 -14.36
N TYR A 18 3.79 3.34 -13.10
CA TYR A 18 5.07 3.73 -12.51
C TYR A 18 5.67 2.65 -11.62
N CYS A 19 4.87 1.67 -11.17
CA CYS A 19 5.33 0.63 -10.25
C CYS A 19 4.74 -0.74 -10.61
N SER A 20 5.53 -1.58 -11.27
CA SER A 20 5.11 -2.97 -11.56
C SER A 20 4.82 -3.77 -10.28
N VAL A 21 3.97 -4.80 -10.39
CA VAL A 21 3.69 -5.77 -9.31
C VAL A 21 4.96 -6.35 -8.70
N ALA A 22 5.92 -6.77 -9.54
CA ALA A 22 7.19 -7.32 -9.09
C ALA A 22 8.01 -6.28 -8.29
N ARG A 23 7.95 -5.01 -8.68
CA ARG A 23 8.65 -3.92 -8.00
C ARG A 23 8.01 -3.60 -6.65
N ALA A 24 6.69 -3.50 -6.59
CA ALA A 24 5.96 -3.29 -5.33
C ALA A 24 6.19 -4.46 -4.35
N ALA A 25 6.18 -5.71 -4.83
CA ALA A 25 6.52 -6.88 -4.01
C ALA A 25 7.97 -6.82 -3.49
N ALA A 26 8.92 -6.39 -4.33
CA ALA A 26 10.31 -6.20 -3.91
C ALA A 26 10.44 -5.09 -2.84
N PHE A 27 9.66 -4.01 -2.93
CA PHE A 27 9.61 -2.97 -1.90
C PHE A 27 9.05 -3.49 -0.58
N SER A 28 7.88 -4.14 -0.60
CA SER A 28 7.29 -4.76 0.60
C SER A 28 8.26 -5.73 1.27
N SER A 29 8.91 -6.61 0.49
CA SER A 29 9.92 -7.53 1.01
C SER A 29 11.12 -6.80 1.63
N ALA A 30 11.67 -5.80 0.93
CA ALA A 30 12.86 -5.08 1.40
C ALA A 30 12.58 -4.21 2.63
N TRP A 31 11.39 -3.61 2.72
CA TRP A 31 10.97 -2.83 3.88
C TRP A 31 10.44 -3.69 5.03
N GLY A 32 10.13 -4.96 4.77
CA GLY A 32 9.46 -5.84 5.72
C GLY A 32 8.04 -5.40 6.03
N SER A 33 7.39 -4.72 5.07
CA SER A 33 6.02 -4.24 5.17
C SER A 33 5.04 -5.31 4.74
N ASP A 34 3.87 -5.35 5.37
CA ASP A 34 2.71 -6.01 4.78
C ASP A 34 2.33 -5.31 3.47
N ILE A 35 1.62 -6.01 2.59
CA ILE A 35 1.18 -5.44 1.31
C ILE A 35 -0.33 -5.62 1.12
N ALA A 36 -1.04 -4.51 0.91
CA ALA A 36 -2.44 -4.47 0.53
C ALA A 36 -2.55 -4.17 -0.96
N TRP A 37 -3.07 -5.13 -1.72
CA TRP A 37 -3.35 -4.94 -3.14
C TRP A 37 -4.76 -4.40 -3.35
N VAL A 38 -4.89 -3.25 -4.00
CA VAL A 38 -6.18 -2.59 -4.24
C VAL A 38 -6.77 -2.88 -5.63
N GLY A 39 -6.32 -3.97 -6.25
CA GLY A 39 -6.77 -4.36 -7.59
C GLY A 39 -6.08 -3.58 -8.70
N GLU A 40 -6.83 -3.21 -9.73
CA GLU A 40 -6.43 -2.37 -10.85
C GLU A 40 -6.91 -0.93 -10.59
N ALA A 41 -6.06 -0.14 -9.95
CA ALA A 41 -6.31 1.19 -9.38
C ALA A 41 -5.44 2.30 -10.03
N GLY A 42 -4.72 1.98 -11.10
CA GLY A 42 -3.71 2.86 -11.69
C GLY A 42 -2.68 3.29 -10.66
N HIS A 43 -2.34 4.58 -10.62
CA HIS A 43 -1.34 5.12 -9.67
C HIS A 43 -1.95 5.58 -8.32
N ILE A 44 -3.17 5.14 -7.98
CA ILE A 44 -3.86 5.47 -6.72
C ILE A 44 -3.82 6.99 -6.43
N ASN A 45 -4.21 7.79 -7.42
CA ASN A 45 -4.26 9.24 -7.30
C ASN A 45 -5.66 9.77 -7.63
N ALA A 46 -5.86 11.08 -7.48
CA ALA A 46 -7.17 11.69 -7.76
C ALA A 46 -7.62 11.47 -9.21
N ASP A 47 -6.69 11.47 -10.17
CA ASP A 47 -6.98 11.24 -11.58
C ASP A 47 -7.46 9.81 -11.87
N THR A 48 -7.02 8.83 -11.06
CA THR A 48 -7.50 7.43 -11.13
C THR A 48 -8.66 7.13 -10.19
N GLY A 49 -9.30 8.16 -9.63
CA GLY A 49 -10.52 8.03 -8.82
C GLY A 49 -10.29 7.97 -7.31
N PHE A 50 -9.04 8.11 -6.84
CA PHE A 50 -8.66 8.03 -5.42
C PHE A 50 -8.49 9.43 -4.81
N GLY A 51 -9.52 10.27 -4.93
CA GLY A 51 -9.61 11.58 -4.27
C GLY A 51 -9.98 11.39 -2.79
N PRO A 52 -11.23 11.68 -2.37
CA PRO A 52 -11.76 11.11 -1.14
C PRO A 52 -11.72 9.58 -1.24
N TRP A 53 -11.03 8.92 -0.32
CA TRP A 53 -10.81 7.48 -0.36
C TRP A 53 -11.13 6.82 0.99
N PRO A 54 -12.42 6.61 1.29
CA PRO A 54 -12.86 6.03 2.56
C PRO A 54 -12.27 4.64 2.83
N GLU A 55 -12.03 3.85 1.79
CA GLU A 55 -11.40 2.54 1.91
C GLU A 55 -9.93 2.65 2.35
N GLY A 56 -9.20 3.66 1.84
CA GLY A 56 -7.83 3.95 2.29
C GLY A 56 -7.79 4.38 3.76
N GLU A 57 -8.74 5.22 4.19
CA GLU A 57 -8.89 5.58 5.61
C GLU A 57 -9.21 4.36 6.47
N ARG A 58 -10.09 3.45 5.99
CA ARG A 58 -10.38 2.19 6.68
C ARG A 58 -9.14 1.33 6.84
N MET A 59 -8.34 1.16 5.78
CA MET A 59 -7.09 0.40 5.83
C MET A 59 -6.12 0.96 6.87
N LEU A 60 -6.01 2.30 6.97
CA LEU A 60 -5.18 2.94 7.98
C LEU A 60 -5.68 2.64 9.41
N LEU A 61 -6.98 2.78 9.65
CA LEU A 61 -7.57 2.52 10.96
C LEU A 61 -7.40 1.05 11.38
N ASP A 62 -7.62 0.12 10.46
CA ASP A 62 -7.46 -1.31 10.70
C ASP A 62 -5.99 -1.65 10.99
N PHE A 63 -5.06 -1.06 10.24
CA PHE A 63 -3.62 -1.20 10.49
C PHE A 63 -3.24 -0.65 11.88
N CYS A 64 -3.71 0.54 12.24
CA CYS A 64 -3.48 1.13 13.56
C CYS A 64 -4.01 0.23 14.69
N ALA A 65 -5.21 -0.32 14.53
CA ALA A 65 -5.78 -1.24 15.51
C ALA A 65 -4.93 -2.53 15.64
N HIS A 66 -4.42 -3.05 14.52
CA HIS A 66 -3.57 -4.24 14.51
C HIS A 66 -2.23 -4.02 15.22
N VAL A 67 -1.57 -2.88 15.02
CA VAL A 67 -0.24 -2.61 15.61
C VAL A 67 -0.29 -2.17 17.07
N GLN A 68 -1.45 -1.75 17.57
CA GLN A 68 -1.66 -1.32 18.95
C GLN A 68 -2.11 -2.44 19.90
N GLY A 69 -2.51 -3.59 19.36
CA GLY A 69 -2.90 -4.78 20.12
C GLY A 69 -1.72 -5.72 20.34
#